data_AF-A0A5N5EF69-F1
#
_entry.id   AF-A0A5N5EF69-F1
#
_cell.length_a   1.000
_cell.length_b   1.000
_cell.length_c   1.000
_cell.angle_alpha   90.00
_cell.angle_beta   90.00
_cell.angle_gamma   90.00
#
_symmetry.space_group_name_H-M   'P 1'
#
loop_
_entity.id
_entity.type
_entity.pdbx_description
1 polymer ?
#
loop_
_entity_poly.entity_id
_entity_poly.type
_entity_poly.pdbx_seq_one_letter_code
_entity_poly.pdbx_strand_id
1 'polypeptide(L)'
;MVSTNFDPSRSSTPPAWPHCGLGANSATDPVGCRGVQVPRYTTCLAHLNEADRVAYLSTLAPGSRIDLRGTPLTQELLNRLFDALRSRSTDPPHFGEALFEEAYFSDDVQFDYVSFLESVEFDEAVFFGGASFVGAEFSGFARFDQAKFSGYTRFVDTVFSKYAGFREVSFLDDVEFDRAIFLSAAHFTKATFSGYGGFLGAVFTDDAQFDLAKFSVDTKFLAATFSADAGFSGSIFAGEAHFHRVRFEATSGLGPLVCAGAVYLDHAVFSAPVTIEVAAKEVSLQRTRWESTVTLRLRYAEVNLAGAVLDFPITLAAERAPLNDYWDNAVSEELLEGQDAGVRLITLAGVDAGHLALTDVDLSDCRFTGTVHLDQLRMEGRTAFAQPPVGWRRRGLVPLKWSRRHTLAEEHYWRAAVHGQTGTGGWRPATHPLDLKRTSGPETIAAAYRQLRKALEDGKNEPGAADFYYGECEMRRHDRSGTPWAERVLLRIYWAVSGYGLRASRALGWLLAAMAATVLVMMLWGIPKDAPKPTSAGTLAGHHITVITDTPDPVNPTGSWRERLSSERFEKSLQVVINSVVFRSSGHDLTTAGTYAEMASRFTEPALLGLAILAVRGRVKR
;
A
#
# COMPACT_ATOMS: atom_id res chain seq x y z
N MET A 1 -44.93 31.75 26.03
CA MET A 1 -45.21 31.77 24.58
C MET A 1 -44.02 31.11 23.91
N VAL A 2 -44.14 29.83 23.59
CA VAL A 2 -43.11 29.10 22.84
C VAL A 2 -43.24 29.59 21.41
N SER A 3 -42.34 30.47 20.97
CA SER A 3 -42.27 30.87 19.57
C SER A 3 -41.80 29.65 18.77
N THR A 4 -42.73 29.05 18.04
CA THR A 4 -42.47 28.03 17.03
C THR A 4 -41.66 28.67 15.91
N ASN A 5 -40.32 28.62 16.00
CA ASN A 5 -39.49 28.93 14.86
C ASN A 5 -39.78 27.89 13.78
N PHE A 6 -40.38 28.39 12.71
CA PHE A 6 -40.88 27.67 11.55
C PHE A 6 -39.75 26.91 10.86
N ASP A 7 -39.87 25.59 10.75
CA ASP A 7 -39.06 24.78 9.83
C ASP A 7 -39.79 24.73 8.47
N PRO A 8 -39.26 25.40 7.43
CA PRO A 8 -39.89 25.46 6.10
C PRO A 8 -39.96 24.12 5.36
N SER A 9 -39.41 23.03 5.92
CA SER A 9 -39.47 21.68 5.36
C SER A 9 -40.68 20.84 5.81
N ARG A 10 -41.54 21.36 6.70
CA ARG A 10 -42.67 20.57 7.23
C ARG A 10 -43.74 20.29 6.17
N SER A 11 -44.08 19.01 6.01
CA SER A 11 -45.18 18.53 5.16
C SER A 11 -46.48 19.29 5.44
N SER A 12 -47.28 19.56 4.41
CA SER A 12 -48.64 20.12 4.57
C SER A 12 -49.68 19.08 4.96
N THR A 13 -49.31 17.79 4.98
CA THR A 13 -50.21 16.67 5.27
C THR A 13 -50.28 16.44 6.79
N PRO A 14 -51.47 16.34 7.40
CA PRO A 14 -51.59 16.04 8.83
C PRO A 14 -51.08 14.62 9.15
N PRO A 15 -50.60 14.38 10.37
CA PRO A 15 -50.13 13.05 10.77
C PRO A 15 -51.29 12.05 10.86
N ALA A 16 -50.97 10.76 10.84
CA ALA A 16 -51.97 9.68 10.84
C ALA A 16 -52.69 9.48 12.19
N TRP A 17 -52.20 10.10 13.27
CA TRP A 17 -52.78 10.00 14.62
C TRP A 17 -53.64 11.23 14.99
N PRO A 18 -54.49 11.11 16.03
CA PRO A 18 -55.16 12.26 16.63
C PRO A 18 -54.12 13.25 17.15
N HIS A 19 -53.99 14.41 16.51
CA HIS A 19 -52.97 15.41 16.83
C HIS A 19 -53.56 16.68 17.47
N CYS A 20 -52.72 17.44 18.14
CA CYS A 20 -53.09 18.60 18.94
C CYS A 20 -53.72 19.73 18.10
N GLY A 21 -53.21 20.00 16.89
CA GLY A 21 -53.73 21.03 15.98
C GLY A 21 -53.61 22.47 16.48
N LEU A 22 -53.04 22.69 17.67
CA LEU A 22 -52.91 24.02 18.26
C LEU A 22 -51.95 24.86 17.40
N GLY A 23 -52.36 26.09 17.08
CA GLY A 23 -51.56 26.99 16.24
C GLY A 23 -51.79 26.84 14.73
N ALA A 24 -52.71 25.96 14.29
CA ALA A 24 -53.04 25.81 12.88
C ALA A 24 -53.55 27.14 12.27
N ASN A 25 -52.95 27.53 11.15
CA ASN A 25 -53.28 28.71 10.37
C ASN A 25 -53.28 28.34 8.88
N SER A 26 -54.45 28.48 8.24
CA SER A 26 -54.67 28.10 6.83
C SER A 26 -53.74 28.76 5.82
N ALA A 27 -53.09 29.89 6.17
CA ALA A 27 -52.18 30.60 5.28
C ALA A 27 -50.70 30.20 5.42
N THR A 28 -50.27 29.63 6.56
CA THR A 28 -48.83 29.43 6.87
C THR A 28 -48.49 28.06 7.45
N ASP A 29 -49.38 27.46 8.23
CA ASP A 29 -49.25 26.11 8.77
C ASP A 29 -50.65 25.51 8.95
N PRO A 30 -51.24 24.88 7.93
CA PRO A 30 -52.62 24.39 7.97
C PRO A 30 -52.83 23.24 8.97
N VAL A 31 -51.76 22.65 9.51
CA VAL A 31 -51.82 21.50 10.44
C VAL A 31 -51.62 21.95 11.88
N GLY A 32 -50.74 22.92 12.13
CA GLY A 32 -50.38 23.34 13.48
C GLY A 32 -49.60 22.25 14.22
N CYS A 33 -49.72 22.20 15.56
CA CYS A 33 -48.99 21.23 16.37
C CYS A 33 -49.36 19.78 16.05
N ARG A 34 -48.36 18.99 15.62
CA ARG A 34 -48.48 17.58 15.24
C ARG A 34 -48.47 16.60 16.42
N GLY A 35 -48.25 17.10 17.64
CA GLY A 35 -48.17 16.27 18.84
C GLY A 35 -49.42 15.45 19.07
N VAL A 36 -49.25 14.17 19.33
CA VAL A 36 -50.34 13.25 19.66
C VAL A 36 -51.14 13.77 20.85
N GLN A 37 -52.45 13.62 20.78
CA GLN A 37 -53.33 13.97 21.89
C GLN A 37 -53.11 13.00 23.05
N VAL A 38 -52.92 13.54 24.26
CA VAL A 38 -52.78 12.73 25.46
C VAL A 38 -54.16 12.14 25.82
N PRO A 39 -54.25 10.88 26.27
CA PRO A 39 -55.54 10.29 26.64
C PRO A 39 -56.34 11.18 27.59
N ARG A 40 -57.63 11.38 27.27
CA ARG A 40 -58.59 12.26 27.96
C ARG A 40 -58.47 13.77 27.67
N TYR A 41 -57.52 14.19 26.84
CA TYR A 41 -57.35 15.59 26.45
C TYR A 41 -57.35 15.75 24.93
N THR A 42 -57.62 16.96 24.45
CA THR A 42 -57.60 17.30 23.01
C THR A 42 -56.27 17.92 22.56
N THR A 43 -55.31 18.08 23.48
CA THR A 43 -53.99 18.64 23.22
C THR A 43 -52.89 17.67 23.58
N CYS A 44 -51.69 17.90 23.05
CA CYS A 44 -50.50 17.12 23.38
C CYS A 44 -49.94 17.50 24.75
N LEU A 45 -49.03 16.68 25.29
CA LEU A 45 -48.46 16.86 26.63
C LEU A 45 -47.83 18.26 26.82
N ALA A 46 -47.20 18.79 25.77
CA ALA A 46 -46.59 20.11 25.77
C ALA A 46 -47.60 21.24 25.95
N HIS A 47 -48.80 21.09 25.36
CA HIS A 47 -49.85 22.10 25.34
C HIS A 47 -50.94 21.89 26.39
N LEU A 48 -50.81 20.88 27.27
CA LEU A 48 -51.63 20.80 28.47
C LEU A 48 -51.36 22.00 29.39
N ASN A 49 -52.42 22.50 30.02
CA ASN A 49 -52.23 23.43 31.13
C ASN A 49 -51.59 22.70 32.33
N GLU A 50 -51.11 23.47 33.31
CA GLU A 50 -50.31 22.91 34.40
C GLU A 50 -51.09 21.90 35.27
N ALA A 51 -52.38 22.14 35.52
CA ALA A 51 -53.20 21.25 36.34
C ALA A 51 -53.43 19.90 35.63
N ASP A 52 -53.79 19.94 34.35
CA ASP A 52 -54.04 18.76 33.52
C ASP A 52 -52.75 17.96 33.28
N ARG A 53 -51.61 18.65 33.12
CA ARG A 53 -50.30 18.02 32.99
C ARG A 53 -49.90 17.26 34.26
N VAL A 54 -50.03 17.88 35.44
CA VAL A 54 -49.76 17.21 36.72
C VAL A 54 -50.69 16.01 36.90
N ALA A 55 -51.99 16.18 36.59
CA ALA A 55 -52.95 15.09 36.66
C ALA A 55 -52.56 13.92 35.75
N TYR A 56 -52.17 14.18 34.50
CA TYR A 56 -51.68 13.14 33.59
C TYR A 56 -50.43 12.45 34.11
N LEU A 57 -49.38 13.19 34.47
CA LEU A 57 -48.12 12.62 34.95
C LEU A 57 -48.30 11.77 36.21
N SER A 58 -49.26 12.13 37.09
CA SER A 58 -49.56 11.33 38.29
C SER A 58 -50.18 9.96 38.01
N THR A 59 -50.65 9.71 36.78
CA THR A 59 -51.17 8.40 36.36
C THR A 59 -50.07 7.44 35.90
N LEU A 60 -48.85 7.95 35.70
CA LEU A 60 -47.72 7.17 35.23
C LEU A 60 -47.02 6.47 36.40
N ALA A 61 -46.40 5.35 36.08
CA ALA A 61 -45.55 4.55 36.95
C ALA A 61 -44.35 4.02 36.15
N PRO A 62 -43.26 3.58 36.79
CA PRO A 62 -42.14 2.92 36.11
C PRO A 62 -42.62 1.79 35.19
N GLY A 63 -42.17 1.79 33.93
CA GLY A 63 -42.60 0.83 32.90
C GLY A 63 -43.90 1.19 32.18
N SER A 64 -44.47 2.38 32.40
CA SER A 64 -45.65 2.83 31.67
C SER A 64 -45.35 3.03 30.18
N ARG A 65 -46.34 2.73 29.33
CA ARG A 65 -46.32 3.09 27.91
C ARG A 65 -46.45 4.60 27.74
N ILE A 66 -45.59 5.19 26.92
CA ILE A 66 -45.54 6.62 26.63
C ILE A 66 -45.73 6.81 25.12
N ASP A 67 -46.73 7.60 24.72
CA ASP A 67 -46.94 8.02 23.32
C ASP A 67 -46.84 9.54 23.26
N LEU A 68 -45.76 10.01 22.66
CA LEU A 68 -45.40 11.43 22.50
C LEU A 68 -45.04 11.77 21.05
N ARG A 69 -45.56 10.98 20.09
CA ARG A 69 -45.34 11.21 18.66
C ARG A 69 -45.70 12.63 18.25
N GLY A 70 -44.89 13.25 17.39
CA GLY A 70 -45.06 14.63 16.91
C GLY A 70 -44.97 15.72 17.99
N THR A 71 -44.72 15.37 19.25
CA THR A 71 -44.87 16.31 20.39
C THR A 71 -43.61 17.16 20.54
N PRO A 72 -43.74 18.50 20.71
CA PRO A 72 -42.60 19.34 21.05
C PRO A 72 -42.21 19.12 22.53
N LEU A 73 -40.98 18.74 22.79
CA LEU A 73 -40.47 18.38 24.11
C LEU A 73 -39.29 19.29 24.48
N THR A 74 -39.35 19.84 25.70
CA THR A 74 -38.25 20.57 26.32
C THR A 74 -37.61 19.70 27.40
N GLN A 75 -36.37 20.00 27.80
CA GLN A 75 -35.72 19.28 28.89
C GLN A 75 -36.49 19.39 30.22
N GLU A 76 -37.14 20.53 30.48
CA GLU A 76 -37.98 20.70 31.65
C GLU A 76 -39.15 19.70 31.65
N LEU A 77 -39.83 19.55 30.50
CA LEU A 77 -40.95 18.62 30.38
C LEU A 77 -40.48 17.16 30.47
N LEU A 78 -39.32 16.83 29.90
CA LEU A 78 -38.70 15.51 30.02
C LEU A 78 -38.33 15.19 31.47
N ASN A 79 -37.73 16.12 32.21
CA ASN A 79 -37.40 15.92 33.62
C ASN A 79 -38.64 15.55 34.45
N ARG A 80 -39.76 16.26 34.21
CA ARG A 80 -41.04 15.97 34.87
C ARG A 80 -41.61 14.61 34.49
N LEU A 81 -41.44 14.19 33.25
CA LEU A 81 -41.81 12.86 32.79
C LEU A 81 -40.92 11.79 33.45
N PHE A 82 -39.61 12.00 33.52
CA PHE A 82 -38.69 11.07 34.18
C PHE A 82 -39.02 10.91 35.66
N ASP A 83 -39.34 11.99 36.38
CA ASP A 83 -39.76 11.92 37.78
C ASP A 83 -41.00 11.06 37.98
N ALA A 84 -41.94 11.07 37.04
CA ALA A 84 -43.14 10.21 37.08
C ALA A 84 -42.84 8.73 36.77
N LEU A 85 -41.72 8.44 36.11
CA LEU A 85 -41.29 7.10 35.68
C LEU A 85 -40.23 6.48 36.58
N ARG A 86 -39.91 7.14 37.71
CA ARG A 86 -38.97 6.64 38.73
C ARG A 86 -39.72 5.95 39.87
N SER A 87 -39.18 4.83 40.37
CA SER A 87 -39.67 4.19 41.61
C SER A 87 -39.18 4.93 42.86
N ARG A 88 -37.93 5.37 42.84
CA ARG A 88 -37.30 6.23 43.86
C ARG A 88 -36.49 7.29 43.13
N SER A 89 -36.23 8.42 43.79
CA SER A 89 -35.51 9.55 43.18
C SER A 89 -34.09 9.21 42.70
N THR A 90 -33.49 8.14 43.22
CA THR A 90 -32.15 7.66 42.83
C THR A 90 -32.17 6.57 41.78
N ASP A 91 -33.35 5.97 41.52
CA ASP A 91 -33.47 4.91 40.53
C ASP A 91 -33.49 5.53 39.12
N PRO A 92 -32.96 4.84 38.10
CA PRO A 92 -33.12 5.27 36.72
C PRO A 92 -34.61 5.31 36.34
N PRO A 93 -35.05 6.27 35.50
CA PRO A 93 -36.41 6.29 34.99
C PRO A 93 -36.63 5.10 34.05
N HIS A 94 -37.74 4.38 34.23
CA HIS A 94 -38.07 3.21 33.42
C HIS A 94 -39.25 3.50 32.50
N PHE A 95 -39.03 3.36 31.20
CA PHE A 95 -40.08 3.42 30.18
C PHE A 95 -40.54 2.01 29.83
N GLY A 96 -41.84 1.83 29.60
CA GLY A 96 -42.35 0.67 28.86
C GLY A 96 -42.13 0.87 27.36
N GLU A 97 -43.15 0.63 26.55
CA GLU A 97 -43.15 1.05 25.14
C GLU A 97 -43.15 2.58 25.03
N ALA A 98 -42.25 3.16 24.24
CA ALA A 98 -42.08 4.60 24.14
C ALA A 98 -42.06 5.08 22.67
N LEU A 99 -43.06 5.85 22.28
CA LEU A 99 -43.23 6.33 20.90
C LEU A 99 -42.92 7.83 20.84
N PHE A 100 -41.84 8.18 20.16
CA PHE A 100 -41.35 9.53 19.90
C PHE A 100 -41.20 9.79 18.40
N GLU A 101 -41.87 9.02 17.54
CA GLU A 101 -41.88 9.24 16.08
C GLU A 101 -42.27 10.69 15.77
N GLU A 102 -41.53 11.36 14.88
CA GLU A 102 -41.71 12.78 14.54
C GLU A 102 -41.64 13.77 15.74
N ALA A 103 -41.21 13.34 16.93
CA ALA A 103 -41.11 14.23 18.09
C ALA A 103 -40.03 15.30 17.88
N TYR A 104 -40.22 16.47 18.49
CA TYR A 104 -39.34 17.62 18.31
C TYR A 104 -38.75 18.06 19.65
N PHE A 105 -37.44 17.88 19.83
CA PHE A 105 -36.71 18.30 21.03
C PHE A 105 -36.05 19.65 20.77
N SER A 106 -36.57 20.72 21.38
CA SER A 106 -36.16 22.11 21.07
C SER A 106 -34.87 22.57 21.72
N ASP A 107 -34.52 21.97 22.86
CA ASP A 107 -33.35 22.31 23.68
C ASP A 107 -32.44 21.09 23.83
N ASP A 108 -31.32 21.23 24.55
CA ASP A 108 -30.47 20.10 24.91
C ASP A 108 -31.26 19.09 25.77
N VAL A 109 -31.21 17.81 25.42
CA VAL A 109 -31.96 16.75 26.12
C VAL A 109 -31.09 15.64 26.69
N GLN A 110 -31.47 15.16 27.88
CA GLN A 110 -30.71 14.16 28.63
C GLN A 110 -31.58 12.93 28.95
N PHE A 111 -31.30 11.84 28.27
CA PHE A 111 -31.78 10.48 28.52
C PHE A 111 -30.71 9.61 29.21
N ASP A 112 -29.80 10.24 29.95
CA ASP A 112 -28.70 9.55 30.63
C ASP A 112 -29.26 8.55 31.66
N TYR A 113 -28.75 7.32 31.60
CA TYR A 113 -29.14 6.21 32.46
C TYR A 113 -30.64 5.87 32.42
N VAL A 114 -31.37 6.24 31.36
CA VAL A 114 -32.76 5.82 31.16
C VAL A 114 -32.80 4.34 30.76
N SER A 115 -33.74 3.58 31.31
CA SER A 115 -34.01 2.20 30.88
C SER A 115 -35.32 2.13 30.08
N PHE A 116 -35.21 1.79 28.80
CA PHE A 116 -36.35 1.44 27.95
C PHE A 116 -36.55 -0.07 28.01
N LEU A 117 -37.58 -0.52 28.74
CA LEU A 117 -37.83 -1.94 29.01
C LEU A 117 -38.43 -2.66 27.79
N GLU A 118 -39.16 -1.93 26.94
CA GLU A 118 -39.72 -2.43 25.69
C GLU A 118 -39.20 -1.59 24.50
N SER A 119 -39.91 -1.62 23.36
CA SER A 119 -39.49 -0.91 22.15
C SER A 119 -39.56 0.61 22.33
N VAL A 120 -38.60 1.31 21.74
CA VAL A 120 -38.59 2.76 21.61
C VAL A 120 -38.41 3.18 20.16
N GLU A 121 -39.22 4.14 19.72
CA GLU A 121 -39.22 4.64 18.35
C GLU A 121 -39.00 6.15 18.35
N PHE A 122 -37.84 6.58 17.84
CA PHE A 122 -37.46 7.96 17.55
C PHE A 122 -37.39 8.21 16.04
N ASP A 123 -38.10 7.42 15.24
CA ASP A 123 -38.08 7.55 13.78
C ASP A 123 -38.54 8.94 13.36
N GLU A 124 -37.79 9.58 12.46
CA GLU A 124 -38.03 10.96 12.01
C GLU A 124 -38.06 12.01 13.15
N ALA A 125 -37.60 11.68 14.36
CA ALA A 125 -37.50 12.64 15.46
C ALA A 125 -36.39 13.67 15.20
N VAL A 126 -36.59 14.89 15.67
CA VAL A 126 -35.63 15.99 15.49
C VAL A 126 -35.14 16.47 16.85
N PHE A 127 -33.82 16.36 17.06
CA PHE A 127 -33.11 16.89 18.21
C PHE A 127 -32.38 18.16 17.76
N PHE A 128 -32.89 19.33 18.16
CA PHE A 128 -32.32 20.61 17.78
C PHE A 128 -31.10 20.97 18.63
N GLY A 129 -31.18 20.78 19.95
CA GLY A 129 -30.03 20.85 20.86
C GLY A 129 -29.18 19.58 20.84
N GLY A 130 -28.21 19.51 21.75
CA GLY A 130 -27.45 18.30 22.03
C GLY A 130 -28.33 17.21 22.64
N ALA A 131 -28.06 15.95 22.30
CA ALA A 131 -28.83 14.81 22.81
C ALA A 131 -27.91 13.80 23.50
N SER A 132 -28.21 13.51 24.75
CA SER A 132 -27.40 12.63 25.58
C SER A 132 -28.17 11.39 25.98
N PHE A 133 -27.60 10.22 25.74
CA PHE A 133 -28.12 8.90 26.11
C PHE A 133 -27.07 8.13 26.92
N VAL A 134 -26.18 8.81 27.65
CA VAL A 134 -25.04 8.16 28.29
C VAL A 134 -25.50 7.11 29.29
N GLY A 135 -25.01 5.87 29.14
CA GLY A 135 -25.39 4.75 29.99
C GLY A 135 -26.86 4.34 29.88
N ALA A 136 -27.59 4.78 28.86
CA ALA A 136 -28.96 4.35 28.62
C ALA A 136 -29.02 2.87 28.19
N GLU A 137 -30.08 2.19 28.61
CA GLU A 137 -30.31 0.77 28.32
C GLU A 137 -31.58 0.60 27.47
N PHE A 138 -31.41 0.02 26.29
CA PHE A 138 -32.50 -0.30 25.37
C PHE A 138 -32.71 -1.82 25.38
N SER A 139 -33.70 -2.29 26.15
CA SER A 139 -34.01 -3.72 26.29
C SER A 139 -34.82 -4.27 25.11
N GLY A 140 -35.67 -3.43 24.50
CA GLY A 140 -36.42 -3.73 23.28
C GLY A 140 -35.75 -3.23 22.00
N PHE A 141 -36.52 -3.16 20.92
CA PHE A 141 -36.09 -2.55 19.66
C PHE A 141 -35.87 -1.05 19.85
N ALA A 142 -34.74 -0.51 19.41
CA ALA A 142 -34.47 0.93 19.45
C ALA A 142 -34.34 1.45 18.02
N ARG A 143 -35.27 2.31 17.60
CA ARG A 143 -35.27 2.87 16.23
C ARG A 143 -35.05 4.37 16.27
N PHE A 144 -34.13 4.83 15.43
CA PHE A 144 -33.75 6.23 15.17
C PHE A 144 -33.66 6.45 13.66
N ASP A 145 -34.42 5.69 12.87
CA ASP A 145 -34.35 5.74 11.43
C ASP A 145 -34.84 7.11 10.95
N GLN A 146 -34.07 7.75 10.06
CA GLN A 146 -34.30 9.12 9.58
C GLN A 146 -34.36 10.20 10.68
N ALA A 147 -33.93 9.88 11.91
CA ALA A 147 -33.82 10.89 12.96
C ALA A 147 -32.74 11.92 12.61
N LYS A 148 -32.91 13.15 13.12
CA LYS A 148 -31.99 14.26 12.87
C LYS A 148 -31.48 14.84 14.18
N PHE A 149 -30.17 14.75 14.37
CA PHE A 149 -29.46 15.32 15.51
C PHE A 149 -28.67 16.54 15.05
N SER A 150 -29.06 17.72 15.51
CA SER A 150 -28.46 18.99 15.06
C SER A 150 -27.32 19.47 15.95
N GLY A 151 -27.25 19.01 17.21
CA GLY A 151 -26.13 19.26 18.12
C GLY A 151 -25.41 17.97 18.53
N TYR A 152 -24.35 18.14 19.31
CA TYR A 152 -23.51 17.05 19.83
C TYR A 152 -24.33 15.92 20.48
N THR A 153 -24.09 14.69 20.03
CA THR A 153 -24.88 13.52 20.42
C THR A 153 -24.03 12.44 21.09
N ARG A 154 -24.49 11.89 22.21
CA ARG A 154 -23.74 10.89 22.98
C ARG A 154 -24.56 9.64 23.26
N PHE A 155 -24.08 8.51 22.76
CA PHE A 155 -24.48 7.14 23.10
C PHE A 155 -23.33 6.42 23.82
N VAL A 156 -22.60 7.15 24.67
CA VAL A 156 -21.46 6.61 25.39
C VAL A 156 -21.92 5.61 26.45
N ASP A 157 -21.28 4.45 26.52
CA ASP A 157 -21.62 3.36 27.46
C ASP A 157 -23.09 2.87 27.33
N THR A 158 -23.77 3.09 26.19
CA THR A 158 -25.14 2.60 25.96
C THR A 158 -25.18 1.11 25.65
N VAL A 159 -26.27 0.45 26.04
CA VAL A 159 -26.52 -0.96 25.70
C VAL A 159 -27.79 -1.10 24.86
N PHE A 160 -27.64 -1.65 23.66
CA PHE A 160 -28.74 -2.05 22.79
C PHE A 160 -28.89 -3.56 22.81
N SER A 161 -29.94 -4.07 23.47
CA SER A 161 -30.14 -5.51 23.69
C SER A 161 -30.79 -6.22 22.51
N LYS A 162 -31.52 -5.47 21.68
CA LYS A 162 -32.12 -5.94 20.43
C LYS A 162 -31.64 -5.04 19.29
N TYR A 163 -32.29 -5.18 18.13
CA TYR A 163 -31.98 -4.39 16.95
C TYR A 163 -31.94 -2.89 17.24
N ALA A 164 -30.88 -2.24 16.76
CA ALA A 164 -30.68 -0.80 16.83
C ALA A 164 -30.67 -0.21 15.40
N GLY A 165 -31.72 0.54 15.07
CA GLY A 165 -31.89 1.16 13.75
C GLY A 165 -31.43 2.61 13.74
N PHE A 166 -30.51 2.94 12.85
CA PHE A 166 -29.99 4.28 12.56
C PHE A 166 -29.94 4.52 11.04
N ARG A 167 -30.88 3.94 10.30
CA ARG A 167 -30.89 4.01 8.83
C ARG A 167 -31.24 5.42 8.41
N GLU A 168 -30.46 5.98 7.48
CA GLU A 168 -30.69 7.34 6.96
C GLU A 168 -30.71 8.43 8.07
N VAL A 169 -30.14 8.13 9.25
CA VAL A 169 -29.99 9.11 10.34
C VAL A 169 -29.02 10.23 9.93
N SER A 170 -29.25 11.45 10.41
CA SER A 170 -28.37 12.60 10.15
C SER A 170 -27.83 13.18 11.47
N PHE A 171 -26.54 13.00 11.72
CA PHE A 171 -25.80 13.71 12.76
C PHE A 171 -25.12 14.92 12.12
N LEU A 172 -25.58 16.14 12.44
CA LEU A 172 -25.03 17.38 11.89
C LEU A 172 -23.83 17.93 12.67
N ASP A 173 -23.65 17.44 13.89
CA ASP A 173 -22.53 17.73 14.79
C ASP A 173 -21.84 16.41 15.17
N ASP A 174 -20.86 16.47 16.07
CA ASP A 174 -20.13 15.30 16.56
C ASP A 174 -21.07 14.27 17.22
N VAL A 175 -20.77 12.98 17.04
CA VAL A 175 -21.49 11.88 17.68
C VAL A 175 -20.53 10.83 18.24
N GLU A 176 -20.83 10.36 19.45
CA GLU A 176 -20.03 9.35 20.15
C GLU A 176 -20.86 8.13 20.52
N PHE A 177 -20.48 6.96 19.98
CA PHE A 177 -20.90 5.62 20.39
C PHE A 177 -19.79 4.91 21.17
N ASP A 178 -18.96 5.67 21.86
CA ASP A 178 -17.80 5.14 22.57
C ASP A 178 -18.25 4.15 23.65
N ARG A 179 -17.68 2.94 23.62
CA ARG A 179 -18.03 1.80 24.48
C ARG A 179 -19.51 1.41 24.44
N ALA A 180 -20.24 1.80 23.41
CA ALA A 180 -21.59 1.30 23.16
C ALA A 180 -21.53 -0.21 22.85
N ILE A 181 -22.53 -0.95 23.34
CA ILE A 181 -22.66 -2.39 23.15
C ILE A 181 -23.94 -2.66 22.37
N PHE A 182 -23.80 -3.25 21.19
CA PHE A 182 -24.90 -3.71 20.34
C PHE A 182 -24.94 -5.24 20.40
N LEU A 183 -25.91 -5.78 21.14
CA LEU A 183 -26.07 -7.23 21.36
C LEU A 183 -26.79 -7.95 20.20
N SER A 184 -27.36 -7.19 19.27
CA SER A 184 -27.98 -7.68 18.04
C SER A 184 -27.69 -6.68 16.91
N ALA A 185 -28.26 -6.91 15.72
CA ALA A 185 -27.91 -6.17 14.52
C ALA A 185 -28.06 -4.63 14.70
N ALA A 186 -27.04 -3.90 14.25
CA ALA A 186 -26.97 -2.44 14.31
C ALA A 186 -26.84 -1.87 12.89
N HIS A 187 -27.82 -1.08 12.47
CA HIS A 187 -27.91 -0.63 11.07
C HIS A 187 -27.72 0.88 10.97
N PHE A 188 -26.59 1.30 10.42
CA PHE A 188 -26.23 2.68 10.06
C PHE A 188 -26.26 2.89 8.54
N THR A 189 -27.02 2.08 7.80
CA THR A 189 -27.09 2.15 6.34
C THR A 189 -27.53 3.55 5.89
N LYS A 190 -26.73 4.17 5.01
CA LYS A 190 -26.91 5.57 4.54
C LYS A 190 -26.94 6.64 5.65
N ALA A 191 -26.44 6.33 6.85
CA ALA A 191 -26.28 7.33 7.89
C ALA A 191 -25.30 8.43 7.44
N THR A 192 -25.56 9.67 7.83
CA THR A 192 -24.70 10.82 7.55
C THR A 192 -24.11 11.37 8.85
N PHE A 193 -22.79 11.40 8.91
CA PHE A 193 -21.99 11.96 9.99
C PHE A 193 -21.31 13.22 9.47
N SER A 194 -21.83 14.39 9.84
CA SER A 194 -21.31 15.69 9.37
C SER A 194 -20.15 16.19 10.23
N GLY A 195 -20.17 15.87 11.52
CA GLY A 195 -19.05 16.04 12.45
C GLY A 195 -18.23 14.75 12.59
N TYR A 196 -17.49 14.67 13.68
CA TYR A 196 -16.72 13.51 14.09
C TYR A 196 -17.62 12.33 14.48
N GLY A 197 -17.34 11.14 13.94
CA GLY A 197 -17.99 9.88 14.31
C GLY A 197 -17.10 9.00 15.20
N GLY A 198 -17.43 8.87 16.48
CA GLY A 198 -16.69 8.07 17.46
C GLY A 198 -17.35 6.71 17.75
N PHE A 199 -16.57 5.64 17.68
CA PHE A 199 -16.94 4.26 18.05
C PHE A 199 -15.81 3.61 18.89
N LEU A 200 -15.14 4.38 19.75
CA LEU A 200 -13.99 3.92 20.53
C LEU A 200 -14.40 2.77 21.45
N GLY A 201 -13.84 1.58 21.24
CA GLY A 201 -14.14 0.41 22.05
C GLY A 201 -15.59 -0.07 21.97
N ALA A 202 -16.33 0.35 20.94
CA ALA A 202 -17.68 -0.15 20.70
C ALA A 202 -17.66 -1.67 20.38
N VAL A 203 -18.70 -2.38 20.79
CA VAL A 203 -18.82 -3.83 20.61
C VAL A 203 -20.09 -4.13 19.83
N PHE A 204 -19.93 -4.77 18.67
CA PHE A 204 -21.01 -5.27 17.83
C PHE A 204 -20.97 -6.81 17.87
N THR A 205 -21.90 -7.43 18.59
CA THR A 205 -21.89 -8.90 18.74
C THR A 205 -22.56 -9.63 17.57
N ASP A 206 -23.31 -8.89 16.76
CA ASP A 206 -24.08 -9.34 15.60
C ASP A 206 -23.81 -8.36 14.43
N ASP A 207 -24.49 -8.51 13.31
CA ASP A 207 -24.19 -7.76 12.08
C ASP A 207 -24.22 -6.23 12.28
N ALA A 208 -23.17 -5.56 11.83
CA ALA A 208 -23.03 -4.10 11.89
C ALA A 208 -22.95 -3.54 10.46
N GLN A 209 -23.98 -2.79 10.05
CA GLN A 209 -24.15 -2.37 8.64
C GLN A 209 -23.92 -0.86 8.50
N PHE A 210 -22.80 -0.45 7.91
CA PHE A 210 -22.45 0.93 7.56
C PHE A 210 -22.48 1.18 6.05
N ASP A 211 -23.17 0.33 5.29
CA ASP A 211 -23.28 0.45 3.84
C ASP A 211 -23.83 1.83 3.44
N LEU A 212 -23.20 2.44 2.44
CA LEU A 212 -23.53 3.78 1.92
C LEU A 212 -23.48 4.90 2.97
N ALA A 213 -22.92 4.65 4.16
CA ALA A 213 -22.74 5.69 5.17
C ALA A 213 -21.72 6.74 4.70
N LYS A 214 -21.94 7.99 5.11
CA LYS A 214 -21.10 9.13 4.74
C LYS A 214 -20.52 9.78 5.97
N PHE A 215 -19.20 9.85 6.02
CA PHE A 215 -18.43 10.49 7.08
C PHE A 215 -17.72 11.71 6.49
N SER A 216 -18.13 12.91 6.91
CA SER A 216 -17.66 14.17 6.31
C SER A 216 -16.31 14.63 6.87
N VAL A 217 -15.93 14.09 8.03
CA VAL A 217 -14.67 14.36 8.76
C VAL A 217 -14.05 13.01 9.14
N ASP A 218 -13.06 13.01 10.02
CA ASP A 218 -12.39 11.80 10.52
C ASP A 218 -13.34 10.95 11.38
N THR A 219 -13.24 9.63 11.23
CA THR A 219 -14.03 8.64 11.97
C THR A 219 -13.12 7.68 12.72
N LYS A 220 -13.44 7.36 13.98
CA LYS A 220 -12.63 6.42 14.79
C LYS A 220 -13.43 5.23 15.27
N PHE A 221 -12.99 4.05 14.82
CA PHE A 221 -13.37 2.73 15.35
C PHE A 221 -12.28 2.15 16.27
N LEU A 222 -11.43 2.99 16.87
CA LEU A 222 -10.27 2.53 17.65
C LEU A 222 -10.69 1.48 18.70
N ALA A 223 -10.02 0.32 18.69
CA ALA A 223 -10.29 -0.80 19.60
C ALA A 223 -11.73 -1.35 19.58
N ALA A 224 -12.53 -1.07 18.54
CA ALA A 224 -13.84 -1.67 18.37
C ALA A 224 -13.75 -3.18 18.08
N THR A 225 -14.82 -3.92 18.38
CA THR A 225 -14.93 -5.35 18.09
C THR A 225 -16.19 -5.62 17.27
N PHE A 226 -16.01 -6.30 16.14
CA PHE A 226 -17.07 -6.81 15.28
C PHE A 226 -17.03 -8.35 15.33
N SER A 227 -17.99 -8.94 16.04
CA SER A 227 -18.05 -10.41 16.22
C SER A 227 -18.70 -11.12 15.03
N ALA A 228 -19.56 -10.44 14.29
CA ALA A 228 -20.22 -10.93 13.07
C ALA A 228 -19.76 -10.13 11.84
N ASP A 229 -20.62 -10.00 10.82
CA ASP A 229 -20.27 -9.29 9.60
C ASP A 229 -20.32 -7.76 9.81
N ALA A 230 -19.36 -7.05 9.22
CA ALA A 230 -19.24 -5.60 9.32
C ALA A 230 -19.24 -4.99 7.91
N GLY A 231 -20.41 -4.56 7.46
CA GLY A 231 -20.63 -4.03 6.11
C GLY A 231 -20.20 -2.57 5.99
N PHE A 232 -19.39 -2.26 4.98
CA PHE A 232 -18.95 -0.90 4.64
C PHE A 232 -19.10 -0.62 3.12
N SER A 233 -19.96 -1.37 2.43
CA SER A 233 -20.09 -1.32 0.98
C SER A 233 -20.61 0.05 0.53
N GLY A 234 -19.88 0.69 -0.38
CA GLY A 234 -20.19 2.02 -0.90
C GLY A 234 -20.10 3.14 0.15
N SER A 235 -19.49 2.90 1.31
CA SER A 235 -19.27 3.93 2.32
C SER A 235 -18.21 4.95 1.88
N ILE A 236 -18.38 6.20 2.29
CA ILE A 236 -17.53 7.32 1.89
C ILE A 236 -16.98 8.03 3.13
N PHE A 237 -15.66 8.15 3.19
CA PHE A 237 -14.92 8.90 4.21
C PHE A 237 -14.23 10.09 3.56
N ALA A 238 -14.71 11.31 3.83
CA ALA A 238 -14.10 12.54 3.33
C ALA A 238 -12.84 12.94 4.13
N GLY A 239 -12.70 12.44 5.36
CA GLY A 239 -11.49 12.53 6.19
C GLY A 239 -10.72 11.21 6.26
N GLU A 240 -10.08 10.96 7.40
CA GLU A 240 -9.37 9.71 7.73
C GLU A 240 -10.29 8.68 8.41
N ALA A 241 -10.05 7.39 8.13
CA ALA A 241 -10.79 6.29 8.74
C ALA A 241 -9.86 5.47 9.66
N HIS A 242 -10.07 5.53 10.97
CA HIS A 242 -9.20 4.89 11.95
C HIS A 242 -9.81 3.59 12.50
N PHE A 243 -9.33 2.45 12.00
CA PHE A 243 -9.61 1.09 12.48
C PHE A 243 -8.44 0.51 13.31
N HIS A 244 -7.73 1.38 14.03
CA HIS A 244 -6.62 0.97 14.88
C HIS A 244 -7.07 -0.04 15.93
N ARG A 245 -6.32 -1.14 16.12
CA ARG A 245 -6.59 -2.17 17.14
C ARG A 245 -7.99 -2.78 17.06
N VAL A 246 -8.68 -2.68 15.93
CA VAL A 246 -10.00 -3.28 15.72
C VAL A 246 -9.87 -4.79 15.63
N ARG A 247 -10.86 -5.50 16.16
CA ARG A 247 -11.00 -6.95 15.98
C ARG A 247 -12.18 -7.26 15.08
N PHE A 248 -11.90 -7.93 13.97
CA PHE A 248 -12.89 -8.51 13.07
C PHE A 248 -12.86 -10.04 13.28
N GLU A 249 -13.90 -10.59 13.89
CA GLU A 249 -13.94 -12.03 14.23
C GLU A 249 -14.50 -12.86 13.07
N ALA A 250 -15.59 -12.40 12.44
CA ALA A 250 -16.26 -13.12 11.36
C ALA A 250 -16.58 -12.26 10.12
N THR A 251 -16.02 -11.05 10.02
CA THR A 251 -16.24 -10.16 8.88
C THR A 251 -15.66 -10.73 7.60
N SER A 252 -16.52 -10.87 6.59
CA SER A 252 -16.20 -11.50 5.31
C SER A 252 -15.71 -10.51 4.25
N GLY A 253 -16.15 -9.25 4.34
CA GLY A 253 -15.78 -8.17 3.44
C GLY A 253 -15.65 -6.84 4.17
N LEU A 254 -14.60 -6.07 3.86
CA LEU A 254 -14.43 -4.69 4.29
C LEU A 254 -14.38 -3.80 3.05
N GLY A 255 -15.51 -3.20 2.70
CA GLY A 255 -15.68 -2.39 1.50
C GLY A 255 -16.51 -3.06 0.40
N PRO A 256 -16.49 -2.53 -0.84
CA PRO A 256 -15.67 -1.41 -1.28
C PRO A 256 -16.00 -0.11 -0.55
N LEU A 257 -14.97 0.58 -0.06
CA LEU A 257 -15.11 1.90 0.56
C LEU A 257 -14.15 2.90 -0.10
N VAL A 258 -14.54 4.18 -0.07
CA VAL A 258 -13.74 5.29 -0.60
C VAL A 258 -13.36 6.21 0.54
N CYS A 259 -12.06 6.50 0.68
CA CYS A 259 -11.52 7.40 1.68
C CYS A 259 -10.64 8.46 1.01
N ALA A 260 -10.93 9.75 1.21
CA ALA A 260 -10.14 10.83 0.63
C ALA A 260 -8.74 10.95 1.26
N GLY A 261 -8.60 10.49 2.51
CA GLY A 261 -7.38 10.49 3.29
C GLY A 261 -6.78 9.09 3.43
N ALA A 262 -6.48 8.73 4.68
CA ALA A 262 -5.85 7.47 5.06
C ALA A 262 -6.85 6.50 5.72
N VAL A 263 -6.71 5.21 5.42
CA VAL A 263 -7.36 4.12 6.13
C VAL A 263 -6.33 3.43 7.02
N TYR A 264 -6.48 3.58 8.34
CA TYR A 264 -5.56 3.00 9.31
C TYR A 264 -6.14 1.72 9.90
N LEU A 265 -5.55 0.59 9.55
CA LEU A 265 -5.85 -0.75 10.09
C LEU A 265 -4.74 -1.23 11.04
N ASP A 266 -3.92 -0.31 11.56
CA ASP A 266 -2.77 -0.64 12.38
C ASP A 266 -3.18 -1.45 13.62
N HIS A 267 -2.46 -2.53 13.89
CA HIS A 267 -2.75 -3.48 14.97
C HIS A 267 -4.13 -4.16 14.91
N ALA A 268 -4.84 -4.08 13.78
CA ALA A 268 -6.09 -4.80 13.60
C ALA A 268 -5.86 -6.32 13.54
N VAL A 269 -6.85 -7.08 14.01
CA VAL A 269 -6.84 -8.55 13.99
C VAL A 269 -8.03 -9.04 13.18
N PHE A 270 -7.76 -9.90 12.20
CA PHE A 270 -8.77 -10.56 11.38
C PHE A 270 -8.73 -12.06 11.64
N SER A 271 -9.84 -12.60 12.15
CA SER A 271 -9.92 -14.00 12.61
C SER A 271 -10.54 -14.94 11.56
N ALA A 272 -11.19 -14.37 10.54
CA ALA A 272 -11.85 -15.10 9.45
C ALA A 272 -11.31 -14.65 8.08
N PRO A 273 -11.54 -15.43 7.00
CA PRO A 273 -11.20 -15.01 5.65
C PRO A 273 -11.90 -13.69 5.30
N VAL A 274 -11.15 -12.72 4.75
CA VAL A 274 -11.69 -11.39 4.46
C VAL A 274 -11.22 -10.86 3.11
N THR A 275 -12.12 -10.20 2.39
CA THR A 275 -11.78 -9.38 1.22
C THR A 275 -11.85 -7.91 1.62
N ILE A 276 -10.76 -7.17 1.43
CA ILE A 276 -10.70 -5.74 1.74
C ILE A 276 -10.58 -4.97 0.44
N GLU A 277 -11.56 -4.11 0.17
CA GLU A 277 -11.67 -3.33 -1.05
C GLU A 277 -11.66 -1.85 -0.69
N VAL A 278 -10.57 -1.15 -1.01
CA VAL A 278 -10.36 0.23 -0.55
C VAL A 278 -9.76 1.09 -1.66
N ALA A 279 -10.42 2.22 -1.93
CA ALA A 279 -9.84 3.33 -2.68
C ALA A 279 -9.46 4.44 -1.69
N ALA A 280 -8.17 4.67 -1.47
CA ALA A 280 -7.68 5.67 -0.52
C ALA A 280 -6.28 6.19 -0.90
N LYS A 281 -5.87 7.35 -0.38
CA LYS A 281 -4.50 7.85 -0.60
C LYS A 281 -3.46 7.05 0.16
N GLU A 282 -3.81 6.59 1.36
CA GLU A 282 -2.94 5.78 2.21
C GLU A 282 -3.74 4.63 2.83
N VAL A 283 -3.13 3.45 2.89
CA VAL A 283 -3.65 2.29 3.63
C VAL A 283 -2.54 1.76 4.53
N SER A 284 -2.66 2.04 5.82
CA SER A 284 -1.70 1.57 6.82
C SER A 284 -2.19 0.27 7.46
N LEU A 285 -1.37 -0.77 7.37
CA LEU A 285 -1.62 -2.14 7.85
C LEU A 285 -0.52 -2.54 8.85
N GLN A 286 0.06 -1.58 9.57
CA GLN A 286 1.20 -1.84 10.43
C GLN A 286 0.83 -2.78 11.55
N ARG A 287 1.63 -3.83 11.75
CA ARG A 287 1.41 -4.83 12.81
C ARG A 287 -0.01 -5.41 12.82
N THR A 288 -0.66 -5.47 11.66
CA THR A 288 -1.88 -6.25 11.46
C THR A 288 -1.60 -7.72 11.70
N ARG A 289 -2.60 -8.44 12.18
CA ARG A 289 -2.53 -9.89 12.37
C ARG A 289 -3.65 -10.57 11.60
N TRP A 290 -3.26 -11.52 10.77
CA TRP A 290 -4.16 -12.28 9.90
C TRP A 290 -4.16 -13.74 10.35
N GLU A 291 -5.24 -14.17 11.00
CA GLU A 291 -5.42 -15.55 11.43
C GLU A 291 -6.15 -16.39 10.36
N SER A 292 -6.33 -15.84 9.16
CA SER A 292 -6.88 -16.49 7.99
C SER A 292 -6.42 -15.80 6.70
N THR A 293 -6.86 -16.29 5.54
CA THR A 293 -6.52 -15.73 4.22
C THR A 293 -7.13 -14.36 4.00
N VAL A 294 -6.39 -13.45 3.35
CA VAL A 294 -6.91 -12.13 2.97
C VAL A 294 -6.61 -11.78 1.52
N THR A 295 -7.58 -11.13 0.89
CA THR A 295 -7.43 -10.49 -0.42
C THR A 295 -7.59 -8.98 -0.26
N LEU A 296 -6.52 -8.22 -0.52
CA LEU A 296 -6.52 -6.77 -0.53
C LEU A 296 -6.63 -6.30 -1.99
N ARG A 297 -7.71 -5.61 -2.33
CA ARG A 297 -7.93 -4.98 -3.64
C ARG A 297 -7.93 -3.48 -3.45
N LEU A 298 -6.85 -2.84 -3.84
CA LEU A 298 -6.58 -1.45 -3.49
C LEU A 298 -6.48 -0.57 -4.74
N ARG A 299 -6.82 0.71 -4.61
CA ARG A 299 -6.62 1.75 -5.63
C ARG A 299 -6.07 3.01 -4.98
N TYR A 300 -5.25 3.76 -5.73
CA TYR A 300 -4.61 5.03 -5.35
C TYR A 300 -3.61 4.97 -4.17
N ALA A 301 -3.54 3.85 -3.47
CA ALA A 301 -2.99 3.80 -2.12
C ALA A 301 -1.46 3.70 -2.07
N GLU A 302 -0.85 4.50 -1.20
CA GLU A 302 0.41 4.16 -0.56
C GLU A 302 0.15 3.17 0.59
N VAL A 303 0.78 2.00 0.54
CA VAL A 303 0.50 0.89 1.47
C VAL A 303 1.67 0.66 2.41
N ASN A 304 1.39 0.53 3.70
CA ASN A 304 2.38 0.25 4.72
C ASN A 304 2.08 -1.07 5.46
N LEU A 305 2.91 -2.09 5.24
CA LEU A 305 2.77 -3.41 5.88
C LEU A 305 3.73 -3.62 7.06
N ALA A 306 4.40 -2.58 7.57
CA ALA A 306 5.48 -2.76 8.54
C ALA A 306 5.07 -3.63 9.75
N GLY A 307 5.79 -4.74 9.94
CA GLY A 307 5.57 -5.66 11.05
C GLY A 307 4.25 -6.44 11.03
N ALA A 308 3.51 -6.45 9.91
CA ALA A 308 2.33 -7.29 9.74
C ALA A 308 2.71 -8.79 9.90
N VAL A 309 1.86 -9.54 10.59
CA VAL A 309 2.04 -10.98 10.86
C VAL A 309 1.13 -11.76 9.93
N LEU A 310 1.75 -12.50 8.99
CA LEU A 310 1.06 -13.24 7.93
C LEU A 310 1.16 -14.74 8.21
N ASP A 311 0.20 -15.29 8.95
CA ASP A 311 0.16 -16.75 9.24
C ASP A 311 -0.45 -17.55 8.06
N PHE A 312 -1.12 -16.86 7.13
CA PHE A 312 -1.83 -17.42 5.98
C PHE A 312 -1.55 -16.62 4.70
N PRO A 313 -1.81 -17.18 3.51
CA PRO A 313 -1.67 -16.48 2.24
C PRO A 313 -2.41 -15.14 2.18
N ILE A 314 -1.68 -14.10 1.76
CA ILE A 314 -2.17 -12.73 1.55
C ILE A 314 -1.90 -12.34 0.11
N THR A 315 -2.96 -11.87 -0.57
CA THR A 315 -2.84 -11.28 -1.90
C THR A 315 -3.10 -9.78 -1.80
N LEU A 316 -2.18 -8.98 -2.33
CA LEU A 316 -2.34 -7.54 -2.50
C LEU A 316 -2.32 -7.21 -3.98
N ALA A 317 -3.46 -6.74 -4.49
CA ALA A 317 -3.65 -6.39 -5.89
C ALA A 317 -3.98 -4.91 -6.05
N ALA A 318 -3.33 -4.27 -7.01
CA ALA A 318 -3.68 -2.93 -7.48
C ALA A 318 -4.77 -3.04 -8.55
N GLU A 319 -5.97 -2.54 -8.26
CA GLU A 319 -7.09 -2.59 -9.19
C GLU A 319 -7.01 -1.49 -10.25
N ARG A 320 -7.32 -1.83 -11.51
CA ARG A 320 -7.24 -0.87 -12.63
C ARG A 320 -8.58 -0.23 -12.96
N ALA A 321 -9.68 -0.96 -12.79
CA ALA A 321 -11.02 -0.43 -12.90
C ALA A 321 -11.51 0.07 -11.53
N PRO A 322 -12.44 1.05 -11.49
CA PRO A 322 -13.11 1.43 -10.25
C PRO A 322 -13.68 0.21 -9.52
N LEU A 323 -13.73 0.29 -8.19
CA LEU A 323 -14.35 -0.76 -7.38
C LEU A 323 -15.87 -0.75 -7.59
N ASN A 324 -16.47 -1.95 -7.64
CA ASN A 324 -17.92 -2.12 -7.75
C ASN A 324 -18.50 -2.56 -6.42
N ASP A 325 -19.63 -1.98 -6.02
CA ASP A 325 -20.39 -2.39 -4.85
C ASP A 325 -21.00 -3.79 -5.01
N TYR A 326 -21.66 -4.28 -3.97
CA TYR A 326 -22.33 -5.59 -3.97
C TYR A 326 -23.38 -5.74 -5.10
N TRP A 327 -23.90 -4.62 -5.61
CA TRP A 327 -24.90 -4.56 -6.67
C TRP A 327 -24.28 -4.34 -8.06
N ASP A 328 -22.96 -4.49 -8.18
CA ASP A 328 -22.16 -4.29 -9.40
C ASP A 328 -22.22 -2.85 -9.94
N ASN A 329 -22.54 -1.87 -9.09
CA ASN A 329 -22.45 -0.45 -9.44
C ASN A 329 -21.07 0.07 -9.07
N ALA A 330 -20.46 0.84 -9.98
CA ALA A 330 -19.21 1.52 -9.69
C ALA A 330 -19.39 2.48 -8.50
N VAL A 331 -18.54 2.34 -7.48
CA VAL A 331 -18.51 3.26 -6.35
C VAL A 331 -17.92 4.59 -6.81
N SER A 332 -18.52 5.71 -6.40
CA SER A 332 -18.01 7.04 -6.77
C SER A 332 -16.66 7.30 -6.09
N GLU A 333 -15.60 7.39 -6.90
CA GLU A 333 -14.23 7.71 -6.49
C GLU A 333 -13.91 9.22 -6.65
N GLU A 334 -14.93 10.09 -6.73
CA GLU A 334 -14.78 11.54 -7.00
C GLU A 334 -13.78 12.25 -6.06
N LEU A 335 -13.72 11.83 -4.79
CA LEU A 335 -12.80 12.39 -3.79
C LEU A 335 -11.32 12.16 -4.10
N LEU A 336 -11.02 11.25 -5.03
CA LEU A 336 -9.67 10.85 -5.44
C LEU A 336 -9.37 11.23 -6.90
N GLU A 337 -10.25 11.98 -7.56
CA GLU A 337 -10.02 12.44 -8.92
C GLU A 337 -8.69 13.20 -9.07
N GLY A 338 -7.96 12.88 -10.15
CA GLY A 338 -6.65 13.47 -10.44
C GLY A 338 -5.47 12.84 -9.70
N GLN A 339 -5.69 11.89 -8.78
CA GLN A 339 -4.63 11.06 -8.20
C GLN A 339 -4.22 9.94 -9.15
N ASP A 340 -2.99 9.42 -8.98
CA ASP A 340 -2.57 8.20 -9.67
C ASP A 340 -3.32 7.01 -9.07
N ALA A 341 -4.07 6.27 -9.91
CA ALA A 341 -4.83 5.10 -9.49
C ALA A 341 -3.96 3.90 -9.13
N GLY A 342 -2.65 3.96 -9.37
CA GLY A 342 -1.70 2.93 -8.97
C GLY A 342 -1.62 2.75 -7.45
N VAL A 343 -1.12 1.57 -7.04
CA VAL A 343 -0.86 1.25 -5.63
C VAL A 343 0.63 1.12 -5.44
N ARG A 344 1.20 1.82 -4.46
CA ARG A 344 2.62 1.78 -4.13
C ARG A 344 2.83 1.19 -2.75
N LEU A 345 3.69 0.18 -2.64
CA LEU A 345 4.07 -0.38 -1.35
C LEU A 345 5.27 0.39 -0.79
N ILE A 346 5.17 0.87 0.45
CA ILE A 346 6.19 1.70 1.10
C ILE A 346 7.20 0.86 1.87
N THR A 347 6.75 -0.18 2.60
CA THR A 347 7.68 -1.02 3.36
C THR A 347 7.11 -2.40 3.69
N LEU A 348 8.02 -3.38 3.73
CA LEU A 348 7.82 -4.76 4.21
C LEU A 348 8.70 -5.06 5.43
N ALA A 349 9.24 -4.04 6.10
CA ALA A 349 10.15 -4.26 7.23
C ALA A 349 9.43 -5.00 8.37
N GLY A 350 10.00 -6.12 8.82
CA GLY A 350 9.44 -6.96 9.88
C GLY A 350 8.31 -7.90 9.44
N VAL A 351 8.01 -7.99 8.14
CA VAL A 351 7.02 -8.92 7.58
C VAL A 351 7.69 -10.23 7.18
N ASP A 352 7.00 -11.35 7.33
CA ASP A 352 7.36 -12.61 6.67
C ASP A 352 6.69 -12.66 5.29
N ALA A 353 7.50 -12.58 4.23
CA ALA A 353 7.02 -12.55 2.85
C ALA A 353 6.68 -13.94 2.28
N GLY A 354 6.85 -15.02 3.05
CA GLY A 354 6.57 -16.40 2.61
C GLY A 354 5.13 -16.63 2.15
N HIS A 355 4.21 -15.83 2.67
CA HIS A 355 2.78 -15.90 2.36
C HIS A 355 2.28 -14.70 1.56
N LEU A 356 3.16 -13.82 1.08
CA LEU A 356 2.76 -12.58 0.41
C LEU A 356 2.84 -12.70 -1.12
N ALA A 357 1.72 -12.42 -1.78
CA ALA A 357 1.60 -12.26 -3.23
C ALA A 357 1.21 -10.82 -3.57
N LEU A 358 1.95 -10.21 -4.50
CA LEU A 358 1.74 -8.85 -4.97
C LEU A 358 1.41 -8.86 -6.47
N THR A 359 0.33 -8.18 -6.87
CA THR A 359 -0.11 -8.10 -8.26
C THR A 359 -0.28 -6.65 -8.71
N ASP A 360 0.44 -6.24 -9.75
CA ASP A 360 0.39 -4.87 -10.31
C ASP A 360 0.78 -3.74 -9.32
N VAL A 361 1.57 -4.05 -8.29
CA VAL A 361 1.98 -3.10 -7.24
C VAL A 361 3.31 -2.40 -7.58
N ASP A 362 3.39 -1.09 -7.39
CA ASP A 362 4.64 -0.32 -7.50
C ASP A 362 5.51 -0.52 -6.25
N LEU A 363 6.72 -1.04 -6.44
CA LEU A 363 7.72 -1.29 -5.40
C LEU A 363 8.89 -0.31 -5.49
N SER A 364 8.76 0.78 -6.25
CA SER A 364 9.86 1.69 -6.53
C SER A 364 10.42 2.41 -5.30
N ASP A 365 9.57 2.75 -4.34
CA ASP A 365 9.98 3.30 -3.04
C ASP A 365 9.83 2.27 -1.90
N CYS A 366 9.62 0.98 -2.21
CA CYS A 366 9.45 -0.06 -1.22
C CYS A 366 10.76 -0.41 -0.51
N ARG A 367 10.70 -0.42 0.81
CA ARG A 367 11.76 -0.90 1.68
C ARG A 367 11.58 -2.39 2.03
N PHE A 368 12.58 -3.20 1.69
CA PHE A 368 12.64 -4.65 1.90
C PHE A 368 13.58 -5.08 3.05
N THR A 369 14.42 -4.17 3.51
CA THR A 369 15.37 -4.47 4.60
C THR A 369 14.62 -4.80 5.90
N GLY A 370 14.90 -5.98 6.45
CA GLY A 370 14.23 -6.51 7.66
C GLY A 370 13.02 -7.41 7.37
N THR A 371 12.72 -7.70 6.10
CA THR A 371 11.75 -8.72 5.70
C THR A 371 12.32 -10.13 5.85
N VAL A 372 11.53 -11.06 6.37
CA VAL A 372 11.85 -12.48 6.49
C VAL A 372 11.32 -13.22 5.26
N HIS A 373 12.02 -14.27 4.80
CA HIS A 373 11.68 -15.03 3.59
C HIS A 373 11.41 -14.16 2.35
N LEU A 374 12.19 -13.09 2.16
CA LEU A 374 12.04 -12.22 0.99
C LEU A 374 12.26 -12.99 -0.33
N ASP A 375 12.94 -14.13 -0.29
CA ASP A 375 13.12 -15.04 -1.42
C ASP A 375 11.85 -15.82 -1.81
N GLN A 376 10.80 -15.77 -1.00
CA GLN A 376 9.51 -16.42 -1.27
C GLN A 376 8.41 -15.43 -1.70
N LEU A 377 8.72 -14.12 -1.74
CA LEU A 377 7.79 -13.09 -2.19
C LEU A 377 7.31 -13.36 -3.61
N ARG A 378 6.00 -13.47 -3.82
CA ARG A 378 5.43 -13.65 -5.15
C ARG A 378 5.06 -12.30 -5.75
N MET A 379 5.47 -12.09 -7.00
CA MET A 379 5.23 -10.85 -7.74
C MET A 379 4.67 -11.20 -9.11
N GLU A 380 3.45 -10.72 -9.39
CA GLU A 380 2.72 -10.97 -10.62
C GLU A 380 2.32 -9.65 -11.30
N GLY A 381 2.09 -9.71 -12.61
CA GLY A 381 1.74 -8.52 -13.40
C GLY A 381 2.88 -7.50 -13.50
N ARG A 382 2.51 -6.22 -13.49
CA ARG A 382 3.39 -5.06 -13.69
C ARG A 382 3.90 -4.53 -12.35
N THR A 383 4.77 -5.28 -11.69
CA THR A 383 5.48 -4.79 -10.50
C THR A 383 6.66 -3.90 -10.88
N ALA A 384 6.61 -2.62 -10.50
CA ALA A 384 7.63 -1.63 -10.83
C ALA A 384 8.70 -1.52 -9.75
N PHE A 385 9.94 -1.21 -10.14
CA PHE A 385 11.05 -0.95 -9.22
C PHE A 385 11.73 0.37 -9.59
N ALA A 386 12.43 0.99 -8.63
CA ALA A 386 13.16 2.22 -8.91
C ALA A 386 14.27 1.96 -9.93
N GLN A 387 14.64 3.00 -10.68
CA GLN A 387 15.72 2.98 -11.65
C GLN A 387 16.84 3.93 -11.25
N PRO A 388 18.11 3.65 -11.61
CA PRO A 388 19.20 4.56 -11.32
C PRO A 388 19.03 5.87 -12.09
N PRO A 389 19.65 6.97 -11.62
CA PRO A 389 19.45 8.30 -12.19
C PRO A 389 19.84 8.35 -13.68
N VAL A 390 18.98 8.94 -14.49
CA VAL A 390 19.19 9.09 -15.94
C VAL A 390 20.11 10.28 -16.20
N GLY A 391 21.06 10.12 -17.12
CA GLY A 391 21.94 11.21 -17.58
C GLY A 391 23.41 10.82 -17.68
N TRP A 392 24.18 11.66 -18.36
CA TRP A 392 25.63 11.55 -18.44
C TRP A 392 26.26 12.27 -17.26
N ARG A 393 27.16 11.62 -16.54
CA ARG A 393 28.02 12.27 -15.54
C ARG A 393 29.45 12.34 -16.04
N ARG A 394 30.18 13.36 -15.60
CA ARG A 394 31.64 13.45 -15.84
C ARG A 394 32.36 13.12 -14.54
N ARG A 395 33.30 12.17 -14.60
CA ARG A 395 34.36 12.01 -13.60
C ARG A 395 35.67 12.36 -14.27
N GLY A 396 36.07 13.64 -14.19
CA GLY A 396 37.15 14.18 -15.02
C GLY A 396 36.77 14.18 -16.50
N LEU A 397 37.64 13.65 -17.37
CA LEU A 397 37.43 13.57 -18.82
C LEU A 397 36.54 12.37 -19.26
N VAL A 398 36.19 11.46 -18.35
CA VAL A 398 35.47 10.23 -18.69
C VAL A 398 33.96 10.43 -18.54
N PRO A 399 33.17 10.30 -19.63
CA PRO A 399 31.73 10.30 -19.56
C PRO A 399 31.24 8.95 -19.00
N LEU A 400 30.50 9.00 -17.89
CA LEU A 400 29.94 7.84 -17.19
C LEU A 400 28.41 7.89 -17.29
N LYS A 401 27.82 6.79 -17.75
CA LYS A 401 26.38 6.58 -17.75
C LYS A 401 26.06 5.40 -16.83
N TRP A 402 25.07 5.57 -15.95
CA TRP A 402 24.59 4.46 -15.14
C TRP A 402 23.94 3.40 -16.03
N SER A 403 24.16 2.14 -15.67
CA SER A 403 23.51 1.04 -16.37
C SER A 403 22.02 1.05 -16.04
N ARG A 404 21.15 1.05 -17.06
CA ARG A 404 19.71 0.87 -16.84
C ARG A 404 19.49 -0.53 -16.25
N ARG A 405 18.87 -0.57 -15.07
CA ARG A 405 18.49 -1.77 -14.31
C ARG A 405 17.44 -1.40 -13.26
N HIS A 406 16.75 -2.40 -12.70
CA HIS A 406 15.99 -2.23 -11.46
C HIS A 406 16.90 -2.06 -10.24
N THR A 407 16.49 -1.20 -9.32
CA THR A 407 17.20 -0.88 -8.08
C THR A 407 16.25 -0.82 -6.89
N LEU A 408 16.74 -1.23 -5.73
CA LEU A 408 16.03 -1.13 -4.46
C LEU A 408 16.01 0.32 -3.96
N ALA A 409 14.94 0.71 -3.27
CA ALA A 409 14.83 2.04 -2.64
C ALA A 409 16.00 2.32 -1.68
N GLU A 410 16.44 1.30 -0.92
CA GLU A 410 17.56 1.43 0.01
C GLU A 410 18.89 1.73 -0.69
N GLU A 411 19.09 1.27 -1.93
CA GLU A 411 20.29 1.65 -2.70
C GLU A 411 20.27 3.15 -3.02
N HIS A 412 19.11 3.71 -3.35
CA HIS A 412 18.97 5.15 -3.57
C HIS A 412 19.33 5.93 -2.32
N TYR A 413 18.78 5.52 -1.18
CA TYR A 413 19.02 6.17 0.11
C TYR A 413 20.50 6.10 0.51
N TRP A 414 21.10 4.92 0.41
CA TRP A 414 22.53 4.72 0.70
C TRP A 414 23.42 5.60 -0.20
N ARG A 415 23.17 5.64 -1.51
CA ARG A 415 23.98 6.44 -2.43
C ARG A 415 23.79 7.93 -2.22
N ALA A 416 22.56 8.37 -1.96
CA ALA A 416 22.29 9.77 -1.63
C ALA A 416 23.05 10.18 -0.37
N ALA A 417 23.08 9.34 0.66
CA ALA A 417 23.84 9.57 1.89
C ALA A 417 25.37 9.60 1.66
N VAL A 418 25.91 8.65 0.88
CA VAL A 418 27.35 8.61 0.55
C VAL A 418 27.81 9.84 -0.25
N HIS A 419 26.93 10.42 -1.06
CA HIS A 419 27.22 11.63 -1.85
C HIS A 419 26.97 12.95 -1.11
N GLY A 420 26.64 12.90 0.18
CA GLY A 420 26.25 14.03 1.01
C GLY A 420 27.14 15.28 0.86
N GLN A 421 26.49 16.42 0.62
CA GLN A 421 26.98 17.81 0.46
C GLN A 421 27.25 18.35 -0.97
N THR A 422 27.55 17.52 -1.97
CA THR A 422 27.79 18.02 -3.37
C THR A 422 26.59 17.84 -4.32
N GLY A 423 25.40 17.55 -3.77
CA GLY A 423 24.19 17.14 -4.49
C GLY A 423 24.11 15.61 -4.63
N THR A 424 22.89 15.05 -4.55
CA THR A 424 22.65 13.59 -4.61
C THR A 424 23.03 12.96 -5.96
N GLY A 425 23.35 13.81 -6.94
CA GLY A 425 23.59 13.44 -8.32
C GLY A 425 22.37 12.77 -8.98
N GLY A 426 21.17 12.99 -8.45
CA GLY A 426 19.93 12.41 -8.96
C GLY A 426 19.52 11.10 -8.28
N TRP A 427 20.29 10.57 -7.31
CA TRP A 427 19.81 9.50 -6.44
C TRP A 427 18.78 10.05 -5.45
N ARG A 428 17.73 9.28 -5.17
CA ARG A 428 16.65 9.72 -4.27
C ARG A 428 17.09 9.59 -2.80
N PRO A 429 17.06 10.66 -2.00
CA PRO A 429 17.28 10.53 -0.56
C PRO A 429 16.07 9.86 0.11
N ALA A 430 16.28 9.32 1.31
CA ALA A 430 15.18 8.92 2.18
C ALA A 430 14.33 10.14 2.51
N THR A 431 13.04 10.08 2.20
CA THR A 431 12.06 11.14 2.49
C THR A 431 11.49 11.01 3.90
N HIS A 432 11.45 9.79 4.44
CA HIS A 432 10.85 9.52 5.74
C HIS A 432 11.89 9.52 6.90
N PRO A 433 11.60 10.12 8.08
CA PRO A 433 12.54 10.23 9.21
C PRO A 433 13.09 8.89 9.72
N LEU A 434 12.29 7.82 9.65
CA LEU A 434 12.70 6.47 10.05
C LEU A 434 13.74 5.85 9.10
N ASP A 435 13.70 6.21 7.82
CA ASP A 435 14.63 5.71 6.80
C ASP A 435 15.97 6.45 6.82
N LEU A 436 15.96 7.73 7.22
CA LEU A 436 17.17 8.49 7.47
C LEU A 436 18.02 7.88 8.60
N LYS A 437 17.40 7.39 9.68
CA LYS A 437 18.10 6.78 10.82
C LYS A 437 18.53 5.33 10.58
N ARG A 438 17.94 4.64 9.60
CA ARG A 438 18.14 3.20 9.35
C ARG A 438 18.75 2.91 7.97
N THR A 439 19.51 3.85 7.42
CA THR A 439 20.15 3.66 6.12
C THR A 439 21.02 2.41 6.17
N SER A 440 20.66 1.42 5.36
CA SER A 440 21.31 0.11 5.39
C SER A 440 22.67 0.16 4.70
N GLY A 441 23.63 -0.57 5.26
CA GLY A 441 24.94 -0.77 4.64
C GLY A 441 24.84 -1.57 3.35
N PRO A 442 25.88 -1.51 2.49
CA PRO A 442 25.94 -2.30 1.26
C PRO A 442 25.82 -3.82 1.52
N GLU A 443 26.26 -4.33 2.67
CA GLU A 443 26.11 -5.76 3.01
C GLU A 443 24.64 -6.20 3.08
N THR A 444 23.79 -5.41 3.75
CA THR A 444 22.37 -5.70 3.93
C THR A 444 21.62 -5.55 2.60
N ILE A 445 21.95 -4.51 1.82
CA ILE A 445 21.36 -4.30 0.50
C ILE A 445 21.75 -5.45 -0.45
N ALA A 446 22.99 -5.95 -0.39
CA ALA A 446 23.42 -7.11 -1.17
C ALA A 446 22.62 -8.38 -0.81
N ALA A 447 22.33 -8.59 0.47
CA ALA A 447 21.50 -9.70 0.92
C ALA A 447 20.06 -9.60 0.40
N ALA A 448 19.46 -8.40 0.42
CA ALA A 448 18.13 -8.16 -0.14
C ALA A 448 18.09 -8.42 -1.66
N TYR A 449 19.08 -7.92 -2.41
CA TYR A 449 19.21 -8.23 -3.84
C TYR A 449 19.28 -9.72 -4.12
N ARG A 450 20.03 -10.48 -3.32
CA ARG A 450 20.17 -11.93 -3.47
C ARG A 450 18.85 -12.66 -3.27
N GLN A 451 18.10 -12.30 -2.23
CA GLN A 451 16.82 -12.93 -1.91
C GLN A 451 15.79 -12.61 -3.00
N LEU A 452 15.64 -11.34 -3.40
CA LEU A 452 14.72 -10.95 -4.48
C LEU A 452 15.09 -11.57 -5.83
N ARG A 453 16.39 -11.71 -6.13
CA ARG A 453 16.83 -12.45 -7.32
C ARG A 453 16.31 -13.89 -7.28
N LYS A 454 16.46 -14.58 -6.14
CA LYS A 454 15.98 -15.96 -5.99
C LYS A 454 14.46 -16.04 -6.18
N ALA A 455 13.69 -15.13 -5.58
CA ALA A 455 12.24 -15.04 -5.78
C ALA A 455 11.86 -14.91 -7.28
N LEU A 456 12.58 -14.06 -8.03
CA LEU A 456 12.36 -13.88 -9.47
C LEU A 456 12.79 -15.09 -10.30
N GLU A 457 13.88 -15.77 -9.95
CA GLU A 457 14.31 -17.02 -10.59
C GLU A 457 13.27 -18.13 -10.38
N ASP A 458 12.76 -18.28 -9.15
CA ASP A 458 11.71 -19.25 -8.79
C ASP A 458 10.39 -18.92 -9.52
N GLY A 459 10.09 -17.63 -9.70
CA GLY A 459 8.99 -17.12 -10.52
C GLY A 459 9.21 -17.17 -12.05
N LYS A 460 10.31 -17.76 -12.52
CA LYS A 460 10.71 -17.84 -13.95
C LYS A 460 10.91 -16.48 -14.65
N ASN A 461 11.12 -15.41 -13.89
CA ASN A 461 11.45 -14.07 -14.39
C ASN A 461 12.98 -13.87 -14.46
N GLU A 462 13.60 -14.62 -15.37
CA GLU A 462 15.04 -14.57 -15.68
C GLU A 462 15.55 -13.15 -16.07
N PRO A 463 14.80 -12.33 -16.86
CA PRO A 463 15.23 -10.96 -17.19
C PRO A 463 15.33 -10.06 -15.96
N GLY A 464 14.33 -10.14 -15.07
CA GLY A 464 14.29 -9.39 -13.82
C GLY A 464 15.43 -9.82 -12.91
N ALA A 465 15.59 -11.13 -12.68
CA ALA A 465 16.65 -11.69 -11.83
C ALA A 465 18.06 -11.19 -12.20
N ALA A 466 18.35 -11.02 -13.49
CA ALA A 466 19.64 -10.50 -13.96
C ALA A 466 19.94 -9.06 -13.49
N ASP A 467 18.93 -8.20 -13.39
CA ASP A 467 19.11 -6.83 -12.89
C ASP A 467 19.45 -6.83 -11.39
N PHE A 468 18.80 -7.70 -10.61
CA PHE A 468 19.08 -7.88 -9.18
C PHE A 468 20.45 -8.52 -8.94
N TYR A 469 20.89 -9.46 -9.79
CA TYR A 469 22.27 -9.97 -9.76
C TYR A 469 23.30 -8.86 -9.96
N TYR A 470 23.06 -7.98 -10.95
CA TYR A 470 23.94 -6.84 -11.20
C TYR A 470 23.94 -5.86 -10.00
N GLY A 471 22.80 -5.70 -9.31
CA GLY A 471 22.68 -4.98 -8.03
C GLY A 471 23.52 -5.60 -6.90
N GLU A 472 23.38 -6.91 -6.67
CA GLU A 472 24.13 -7.67 -5.65
C GLU A 472 25.64 -7.50 -5.83
N CYS A 473 26.16 -7.75 -7.04
CA CYS A 473 27.59 -7.62 -7.31
C CYS A 473 28.11 -6.20 -7.09
N GLU A 474 27.28 -5.18 -7.34
CA GLU A 474 27.67 -3.81 -7.11
C GLU A 474 27.74 -3.45 -5.62
N MET A 475 26.80 -3.94 -4.82
CA MET A 475 26.83 -3.74 -3.38
C MET A 475 28.02 -4.47 -2.75
N ARG A 476 28.29 -5.74 -3.12
CA ARG A 476 29.49 -6.48 -2.67
C ARG A 476 30.81 -5.79 -3.02
N ARG A 477 30.87 -5.12 -4.18
CA ARG A 477 32.05 -4.34 -4.58
C ARG A 477 32.32 -3.15 -3.64
N HIS A 478 31.26 -2.57 -3.06
CA HIS A 478 31.33 -1.41 -2.17
C HIS A 478 31.30 -1.77 -0.68
N ASP A 479 30.92 -3.01 -0.35
CA ASP A 479 30.94 -3.57 0.99
C ASP A 479 32.37 -3.69 1.53
N ARG A 480 32.70 -2.88 2.55
CA ARG A 480 34.01 -2.89 3.21
C ARG A 480 34.03 -3.70 4.50
N SER A 481 32.86 -4.11 5.02
CA SER A 481 32.73 -4.82 6.28
C SER A 481 32.69 -6.34 6.09
N GLY A 482 31.91 -6.83 5.12
CA GLY A 482 31.69 -8.25 4.89
C GLY A 482 32.54 -8.86 3.77
N THR A 483 32.79 -8.11 2.70
CA THR A 483 33.42 -8.67 1.49
C THR A 483 34.96 -8.58 1.51
N PRO A 484 35.71 -9.70 1.38
CA PRO A 484 37.16 -9.70 1.35
C PRO A 484 37.74 -8.80 0.26
N TRP A 485 38.91 -8.21 0.53
CA TRP A 485 39.58 -7.31 -0.42
C TRP A 485 39.80 -7.95 -1.80
N ALA A 486 40.26 -9.22 -1.83
CA ALA A 486 40.57 -9.93 -3.07
C ALA A 486 39.32 -10.13 -3.93
N GLU A 487 38.18 -10.45 -3.29
CA GLU A 487 36.90 -10.59 -3.96
C GLU A 487 36.43 -9.25 -4.53
N ARG A 488 36.61 -8.14 -3.81
CA ARG A 488 36.28 -6.80 -4.33
C ARG A 488 37.13 -6.43 -5.54
N VAL A 489 38.41 -6.80 -5.58
CA VAL A 489 39.26 -6.60 -6.76
C VAL A 489 38.76 -7.44 -7.93
N LEU A 490 38.43 -8.71 -7.69
CA LEU A 490 37.86 -9.58 -8.70
C LEU A 490 36.53 -9.02 -9.26
N LEU A 491 35.63 -8.55 -8.39
CA LEU A 491 34.39 -7.89 -8.81
C LEU A 491 34.64 -6.61 -9.62
N ARG A 492 35.67 -5.82 -9.28
CA ARG A 492 36.05 -4.64 -10.08
C ARG A 492 36.51 -5.04 -11.48
N ILE A 493 37.35 -6.07 -11.60
CA ILE A 493 37.83 -6.57 -12.90
C ILE A 493 36.65 -7.14 -13.69
N TYR A 494 35.81 -7.97 -13.08
CA TYR A 494 34.64 -8.58 -13.71
C TYR A 494 33.62 -7.53 -14.19
N TRP A 495 33.40 -6.47 -13.41
CA TRP A 495 32.59 -5.32 -13.83
C TRP A 495 33.19 -4.58 -15.04
N ALA A 496 34.51 -4.34 -15.00
CA ALA A 496 35.21 -3.57 -16.02
C ALA A 496 35.23 -4.32 -17.37
N VAL A 497 35.44 -5.62 -17.33
CA VAL A 497 35.58 -6.47 -18.53
C VAL A 497 34.23 -6.79 -19.16
N SER A 498 33.22 -7.19 -18.37
CA SER A 498 31.96 -7.73 -18.92
C SER A 498 30.69 -7.16 -18.29
N GLY A 499 30.81 -6.23 -17.34
CA GLY A 499 29.66 -5.72 -16.59
C GLY A 499 28.98 -6.85 -15.81
N TYR A 500 29.76 -7.66 -15.11
CA TYR A 500 29.31 -8.87 -14.41
C TYR A 500 28.69 -9.93 -15.34
N GLY A 501 29.24 -10.09 -16.55
CA GLY A 501 28.77 -11.09 -17.52
C GLY A 501 27.43 -10.76 -18.17
N LEU A 502 26.88 -9.55 -17.96
CA LEU A 502 25.56 -9.16 -18.46
C LEU A 502 25.61 -8.15 -19.61
N ARG A 503 26.80 -7.65 -19.98
CA ARG A 503 26.97 -6.61 -21.00
C ARG A 503 27.94 -7.06 -22.10
N ALA A 504 27.39 -7.70 -23.13
CA ALA A 504 28.16 -8.17 -24.30
C ALA A 504 28.97 -7.04 -24.96
N SER A 505 28.43 -5.82 -25.01
CA SER A 505 29.12 -4.67 -25.63
C SER A 505 30.45 -4.32 -24.94
N ARG A 506 30.57 -4.50 -23.62
CA ARG A 506 31.84 -4.27 -22.91
C ARG A 506 32.86 -5.36 -23.25
N ALA A 507 32.43 -6.62 -23.22
CA ALA A 507 33.28 -7.75 -23.55
C ALA A 507 33.77 -7.69 -25.01
N LEU A 508 32.89 -7.36 -25.96
CA LEU A 508 33.24 -7.15 -27.36
C LEU A 508 34.16 -5.94 -27.56
N GLY A 509 33.93 -4.84 -26.82
CA GLY A 509 34.84 -3.68 -26.85
C GLY A 509 36.24 -4.03 -26.37
N TRP A 510 36.36 -4.79 -25.29
CA TRP A 510 37.65 -5.30 -24.81
C TRP A 510 38.27 -6.31 -25.77
N LEU A 511 37.47 -7.16 -26.41
CA LEU A 511 37.95 -8.09 -27.43
C LEU A 511 38.58 -7.32 -28.60
N LEU A 512 37.88 -6.31 -29.13
CA LEU A 512 38.40 -5.48 -30.22
C LEU A 512 39.65 -4.71 -29.81
N ALA A 513 39.69 -4.18 -28.57
CA ALA A 513 40.86 -3.47 -28.05
C ALA A 513 42.06 -4.42 -27.86
N ALA A 514 41.83 -5.64 -27.36
CA ALA A 514 42.84 -6.67 -27.23
C ALA A 514 43.38 -7.06 -28.60
N MET A 515 42.51 -7.41 -29.55
CA MET A 515 42.90 -7.75 -30.93
C MET A 515 43.70 -6.61 -31.59
N ALA A 516 43.27 -5.35 -31.43
CA ALA A 516 44.00 -4.20 -31.97
C ALA A 516 45.39 -4.04 -31.33
N ALA A 517 45.52 -4.27 -30.02
CA ALA A 517 46.80 -4.26 -29.33
C ALA A 517 47.70 -5.42 -29.79
N THR A 518 47.16 -6.63 -29.96
CA THR A 518 47.89 -7.79 -30.47
C THR A 518 48.37 -7.54 -31.91
N VAL A 519 47.53 -6.99 -32.78
CA VAL A 519 47.90 -6.56 -34.14
C VAL A 519 49.02 -5.53 -34.09
N LEU A 520 48.93 -4.51 -33.22
CA LEU A 520 49.98 -3.51 -33.08
C LEU A 520 51.32 -4.14 -32.64
N VAL A 521 51.30 -5.03 -31.65
CA VAL A 521 52.50 -5.75 -31.19
C VAL A 521 53.07 -6.62 -32.30
N MET A 522 52.22 -7.30 -33.06
CA MET A 522 52.63 -8.11 -34.22
C MET A 522 53.27 -7.27 -35.33
N MET A 523 52.70 -6.11 -35.65
CA MET A 523 53.25 -5.17 -36.64
C MET A 523 54.59 -4.59 -36.20
N LEU A 524 54.78 -4.31 -34.92
CA LEU A 524 55.97 -3.66 -34.40
C LEU A 524 57.12 -4.63 -34.14
N TRP A 525 56.81 -5.84 -33.66
CA TRP A 525 57.80 -6.80 -33.19
C TRP A 525 57.52 -8.25 -33.58
N GLY A 526 56.28 -8.66 -33.78
CA GLY A 526 55.93 -10.08 -33.91
C GLY A 526 56.21 -10.72 -35.27
N ILE A 527 56.06 -9.96 -36.37
CA ILE A 527 56.40 -10.46 -37.71
C ILE A 527 57.92 -10.31 -37.93
N PRO A 528 58.61 -11.32 -38.48
CA PRO A 528 60.03 -11.23 -38.81
C PRO A 528 60.31 -10.18 -39.90
N LYS A 529 61.58 -9.75 -40.01
CA LYS A 529 62.00 -8.83 -41.09
C LYS A 529 61.84 -9.47 -42.47
N ASP A 530 62.27 -10.73 -42.59
CA ASP A 530 62.20 -11.57 -43.79
C ASP A 530 61.60 -12.92 -43.41
N ALA A 531 60.81 -13.55 -44.29
CA ALA A 531 60.37 -14.92 -44.07
C ALA A 531 61.61 -15.85 -44.03
N PRO A 532 61.79 -16.67 -42.97
CA PRO A 532 62.95 -17.54 -42.88
C PRO A 532 62.95 -18.51 -44.05
N LYS A 533 64.00 -18.45 -44.87
CA LYS A 533 64.13 -19.28 -46.07
C LYS A 533 64.77 -20.61 -45.65
N PRO A 534 64.06 -21.75 -45.75
CA PRO A 534 64.65 -23.05 -45.42
C PRO A 534 65.82 -23.33 -46.36
N THR A 535 66.97 -23.62 -45.80
CA THR A 535 68.17 -24.02 -46.55
C THR A 535 68.32 -25.54 -46.44
N SER A 536 68.14 -26.23 -47.57
CA SER A 536 68.32 -27.68 -47.63
C SER A 536 69.75 -28.02 -48.03
N ALA A 537 70.51 -28.57 -47.09
CA ALA A 537 71.83 -29.15 -47.34
C ALA A 537 71.68 -30.67 -47.47
N GLY A 538 72.08 -31.21 -48.63
CA GLY A 538 72.03 -32.65 -48.90
C GLY A 538 73.42 -33.27 -48.89
N THR A 539 73.59 -34.37 -48.17
CA THR A 539 74.78 -35.23 -48.30
C THR A 539 74.41 -36.51 -49.03
N LEU A 540 75.15 -36.83 -50.09
CA LEU A 540 74.91 -38.00 -50.95
C LEU A 540 75.93 -39.10 -50.59
N ALA A 541 75.45 -40.17 -49.95
CA ALA A 541 76.26 -41.32 -49.57
C ALA A 541 75.77 -42.56 -50.34
N GLY A 542 76.38 -42.84 -51.49
CA GLY A 542 75.94 -43.91 -52.38
C GLY A 542 74.57 -43.64 -53.02
N HIS A 543 73.62 -44.57 -52.87
CA HIS A 543 72.24 -44.46 -53.40
C HIS A 543 71.23 -43.88 -52.39
N HIS A 544 71.67 -43.31 -51.26
CA HIS A 544 70.79 -42.66 -50.30
C HIS A 544 71.12 -41.16 -50.20
N ILE A 545 70.08 -40.33 -50.39
CA ILE A 545 70.14 -38.88 -50.24
C ILE A 545 69.55 -38.54 -48.87
N THR A 546 70.37 -37.97 -47.98
CA THR A 546 69.89 -37.36 -46.73
C THR A 546 69.84 -35.86 -46.95
N VAL A 547 68.62 -35.30 -46.97
CA VAL A 547 68.39 -33.85 -47.06
C VAL A 547 68.09 -33.34 -45.67
N ILE A 548 68.99 -32.54 -45.11
CA ILE A 548 68.78 -31.83 -43.86
C ILE A 548 68.30 -30.43 -44.24
N THR A 549 67.03 -30.14 -43.98
CA THR A 549 66.47 -28.80 -44.15
C THR A 549 66.60 -28.06 -42.82
N ASP A 550 67.44 -27.03 -42.79
CA ASP A 550 67.63 -26.16 -41.64
C ASP A 550 66.95 -24.81 -41.91
N THR A 551 66.08 -24.38 -40.99
CA THR A 551 65.31 -23.15 -41.11
C THR A 551 65.84 -22.15 -40.08
N PRO A 552 66.43 -21.02 -40.49
CA PRO A 552 67.04 -20.07 -39.56
C PRO A 552 66.00 -19.39 -38.67
N ASP A 553 66.37 -19.08 -37.43
CA ASP A 553 65.47 -18.44 -36.46
C ASP A 553 64.97 -17.07 -36.96
N PRO A 554 63.68 -16.75 -36.76
CA PRO A 554 63.09 -15.48 -37.18
C PRO A 554 63.73 -14.28 -36.48
N VAL A 555 64.26 -13.34 -37.28
CA VAL A 555 64.96 -12.14 -36.78
C VAL A 555 63.99 -10.97 -36.59
N ASN A 556 64.15 -10.25 -35.47
CA ASN A 556 63.35 -9.07 -35.15
C ASN A 556 63.47 -7.98 -36.23
N PRO A 557 62.38 -7.25 -36.51
CA PRO A 557 62.38 -6.15 -37.47
C PRO A 557 63.33 -5.02 -37.06
N THR A 558 64.14 -4.56 -38.02
CA THR A 558 65.05 -3.42 -37.88
C THR A 558 64.59 -2.29 -38.81
N GLY A 559 64.36 -1.09 -38.28
CA GLY A 559 63.77 0.05 -39.00
C GLY A 559 63.03 1.00 -38.05
N SER A 560 62.66 2.19 -38.50
CA SER A 560 61.92 3.19 -37.72
C SER A 560 60.46 2.76 -37.46
N TRP A 561 59.82 3.27 -36.40
CA TRP A 561 58.44 2.90 -36.03
C TRP A 561 57.42 3.10 -37.16
N ARG A 562 57.63 4.11 -38.02
CA ARG A 562 56.74 4.40 -39.16
C ARG A 562 56.88 3.38 -40.29
N GLU A 563 58.08 2.86 -40.53
CA GLU A 563 58.31 1.83 -41.56
C GLU A 563 57.74 0.47 -41.14
N ARG A 564 57.63 0.20 -39.84
CA ARG A 564 57.02 -1.03 -39.31
C ARG A 564 55.49 -1.01 -39.36
N LEU A 565 54.89 0.18 -39.37
CA LEU A 565 53.44 0.37 -39.50
C LEU A 565 53.01 0.38 -40.98
N SER A 566 53.29 -0.69 -41.71
CA SER A 566 52.92 -0.84 -43.12
C SER A 566 51.61 -1.62 -43.31
N SER A 567 50.92 -1.39 -44.43
CA SER A 567 49.71 -2.13 -44.80
C SER A 567 49.95 -3.63 -44.94
N GLU A 568 51.10 -4.03 -45.50
CA GLU A 568 51.46 -5.44 -45.68
C GLU A 568 51.64 -6.16 -44.33
N ARG A 569 52.26 -5.49 -43.35
CA ARG A 569 52.40 -6.02 -41.99
C ARG A 569 51.08 -6.04 -41.25
N PHE A 570 50.21 -5.07 -41.48
CA PHE A 570 48.86 -5.06 -40.91
C PHE A 570 48.06 -6.28 -41.38
N GLU A 571 48.04 -6.57 -42.67
CA GLU A 571 47.29 -7.70 -43.23
C GLU A 571 47.78 -9.05 -42.67
N LYS A 572 49.10 -9.27 -42.65
CA LYS A 572 49.72 -10.46 -42.04
C LYS A 572 49.41 -10.55 -40.54
N SER A 573 49.53 -9.44 -39.81
CA SER A 573 49.25 -9.40 -38.36
C SER A 573 47.77 -9.70 -38.07
N LEU A 574 46.87 -9.15 -38.89
CA LEU A 574 45.44 -9.36 -38.78
C LEU A 574 45.07 -10.81 -39.05
N GLN A 575 45.64 -11.44 -40.08
CA GLN A 575 45.46 -12.87 -40.35
C GLN A 575 45.96 -13.74 -39.20
N VAL A 576 47.14 -13.45 -38.64
CA VAL A 576 47.68 -14.18 -37.48
C VAL A 576 46.74 -14.05 -36.27
N VAL A 577 46.28 -12.84 -35.97
CA VAL A 577 45.38 -12.59 -34.82
C VAL A 577 44.04 -13.29 -35.02
N ILE A 578 43.34 -13.08 -36.15
CA ILE A 578 42.06 -13.73 -36.45
C ILE A 578 42.21 -15.26 -36.40
N ASN A 579 43.26 -15.79 -37.02
CA ASN A 579 43.51 -17.23 -37.00
C ASN A 579 43.85 -17.72 -35.59
N SER A 580 44.49 -16.93 -34.72
CA SER A 580 44.75 -17.34 -33.34
C SER A 580 43.49 -17.36 -32.45
N VAL A 581 42.53 -16.48 -32.73
CA VAL A 581 41.25 -16.40 -31.99
C VAL A 581 40.33 -17.54 -32.39
N VAL A 582 40.25 -17.82 -33.69
CA VAL A 582 39.27 -18.75 -34.27
C VAL A 582 39.86 -20.15 -34.45
N PHE A 583 41.15 -20.25 -34.76
CA PHE A 583 41.85 -21.50 -35.10
C PHE A 583 43.05 -21.74 -34.18
N ARG A 584 43.47 -23.01 -34.03
CA ARG A 584 44.54 -23.38 -33.08
C ARG A 584 45.96 -23.06 -33.54
N SER A 585 46.17 -22.65 -34.80
CA SER A 585 47.49 -22.32 -35.34
C SER A 585 47.44 -21.25 -36.44
N SER A 586 48.25 -20.21 -36.30
CA SER A 586 48.43 -19.19 -37.34
C SER A 586 49.28 -19.66 -38.52
N GLY A 587 50.12 -20.69 -38.35
CA GLY A 587 50.96 -21.26 -39.41
C GLY A 587 52.07 -20.34 -39.91
N HIS A 588 52.39 -19.27 -39.16
CA HIS A 588 53.40 -18.27 -39.51
C HIS A 588 54.61 -18.37 -38.60
N ASP A 589 55.81 -18.15 -39.16
CA ASP A 589 57.03 -18.01 -38.37
C ASP A 589 57.03 -16.66 -37.65
N LEU A 590 56.99 -16.69 -36.32
CA LEU A 590 56.90 -15.52 -35.46
C LEU A 590 58.21 -15.30 -34.72
N THR A 591 58.58 -14.04 -34.49
CA THR A 591 59.68 -13.71 -33.57
C THR A 591 59.30 -14.10 -32.14
N THR A 592 60.27 -14.16 -31.22
CA THR A 592 60.00 -14.47 -29.80
C THR A 592 58.91 -13.56 -29.20
N ALA A 593 58.91 -12.27 -29.55
CA ALA A 593 57.89 -11.33 -29.09
C ALA A 593 56.51 -11.62 -29.72
N GLY A 594 56.48 -12.04 -30.99
CA GLY A 594 55.27 -12.49 -31.69
C GLY A 594 54.72 -13.78 -31.08
N THR A 595 55.57 -14.73 -30.73
CA THR A 595 55.17 -15.98 -30.06
C THR A 595 54.51 -15.70 -28.72
N TYR A 596 55.08 -14.83 -27.88
CA TYR A 596 54.46 -14.46 -26.60
C TYR A 596 53.16 -13.67 -26.79
N ALA A 597 53.07 -12.79 -27.80
CA ALA A 597 51.84 -12.07 -28.12
C ALA A 597 50.72 -13.03 -28.59
N GLU A 598 51.05 -14.01 -29.44
CA GLU A 598 50.10 -15.05 -29.88
C GLU A 598 49.69 -15.96 -28.71
N MET A 599 50.64 -16.35 -27.85
CA MET A 599 50.30 -17.12 -26.65
C MET A 599 49.32 -16.35 -25.76
N ALA A 600 49.54 -15.05 -25.54
CA ALA A 600 48.64 -14.23 -24.75
C ALA A 600 47.25 -14.09 -25.38
N SER A 601 47.18 -13.86 -26.70
CA SER A 601 45.90 -13.71 -27.42
C SER A 601 45.05 -14.98 -27.37
N ARG A 602 45.68 -16.16 -27.47
CA ARG A 602 45.01 -17.48 -27.38
C ARG A 602 44.29 -17.74 -26.06
N PHE A 603 44.61 -17.00 -24.99
CA PHE A 603 43.87 -17.07 -23.73
C PHE A 603 42.89 -15.91 -23.57
N THR A 604 43.35 -14.68 -23.80
CA THR A 604 42.56 -13.47 -23.48
C THR A 604 41.39 -13.27 -24.44
N GLU A 605 41.61 -13.43 -25.74
CA GLU A 605 40.62 -13.14 -26.78
C GLU A 605 39.47 -14.17 -26.77
N PRO A 606 39.71 -15.50 -26.69
CA PRO A 606 38.64 -16.48 -26.50
C PRO A 606 37.87 -16.32 -25.18
N ALA A 607 38.53 -15.93 -24.08
CA ALA A 607 37.85 -15.68 -22.80
C ALA A 607 36.89 -14.48 -22.90
N LEU A 608 37.31 -13.40 -23.57
CA LEU A 608 36.46 -12.23 -23.82
C LEU A 608 35.29 -12.57 -24.75
N LEU A 609 35.52 -13.37 -25.79
CA LEU A 609 34.47 -13.88 -26.67
C LEU A 609 33.48 -14.76 -25.89
N GLY A 610 33.96 -15.66 -25.03
CA GLY A 610 33.13 -16.49 -24.15
C GLY A 610 32.24 -15.65 -23.22
N LEU A 611 32.79 -14.60 -22.61
CA LEU A 611 32.02 -13.65 -21.79
C LEU A 611 30.97 -12.90 -22.61
N ALA A 612 31.28 -12.52 -23.85
CA ALA A 612 30.31 -11.89 -24.75
C ALA A 612 29.17 -12.85 -25.11
N ILE A 613 29.48 -14.10 -25.45
CA ILE A 613 28.50 -15.14 -25.76
C ILE A 613 27.61 -15.43 -24.55
N LEU A 614 28.18 -15.55 -23.35
CA LEU A 614 27.41 -15.73 -22.10
C LEU A 614 26.44 -14.56 -21.87
N ALA A 615 26.89 -13.33 -22.07
CA ALA A 615 26.05 -12.14 -21.93
C ALA A 615 24.92 -12.09 -22.98
N VAL A 616 25.18 -12.53 -24.22
CA VAL A 616 24.16 -12.63 -25.28
C VAL A 616 23.17 -13.74 -24.96
N ARG A 617 23.64 -14.93 -24.56
CA ARG A 617 22.77 -16.05 -24.17
C ARG A 617 21.86 -15.65 -23.01
N GLY A 618 22.42 -15.00 -22.00
CA GLY A 618 21.65 -14.46 -20.87
C GLY A 618 20.70 -13.32 -21.26
N ARG A 619 20.73 -12.82 -22.50
CA ARG A 619 19.78 -11.85 -23.05
C ARG A 619 18.76 -12.46 -23.99
N VAL A 620 19.10 -13.54 -24.69
CA VAL A 620 18.19 -14.26 -25.62
C VAL A 620 17.30 -15.25 -24.86
N LYS A 621 17.76 -15.78 -23.74
CA LYS A 621 16.95 -16.61 -22.83
C LYS A 621 15.93 -15.80 -22.00
N ARG A 622 15.87 -14.48 -22.22
CA ARG A 622 15.00 -13.52 -21.54
C ARG A 622 13.63 -13.43 -22.20
#